data_AF-E1B6R5-F1
#
_entry.id   AF-E1B6R5-F1
#
_cell.length_a   1.000
_cell.length_b   1.000
_cell.length_c   1.000
_cell.angle_alpha   90.00
_cell.angle_beta   90.00
_cell.angle_gamma   90.00
#
_symmetry.space_group_name_H-M   'P 1'
#
loop_
_entity.id
_entity.type
_entity.pdbx_description
1 polymer ?
#
loop_
_entity_poly.entity_id
_entity_poly.type
_entity_poly.pdbx_seq_one_letter_code
_entity_poly.pdbx_strand_id
1 'polypeptide(L)'
;MTSETMRGVGEQAASLDACLRYFISSMETVYNQTITDTLHTIYNTESARIEYDVDRNDISAATNPPQGQLTKNLPVGATEKCEEKKAKYEKLKNDAKIKMRLLEENRISVVAAQLEKLQSALAAYYSGNAKLLEASVRELSFLQSPQPSFIPTM
;
A
#
# COMPACT_ATOMS: atom_id res chain seq x y z
N MET A 1 -6.97 -34.65 23.81
CA MET A 1 -7.10 -33.85 22.58
C MET A 1 -6.60 -34.69 21.44
N THR A 2 -7.50 -35.11 20.55
CA THR A 2 -7.24 -36.04 19.45
C THR A 2 -6.34 -35.38 18.40
N SER A 3 -5.41 -36.15 17.82
CA SER A 3 -4.43 -35.68 16.82
C SER A 3 -5.06 -34.97 15.62
N GLU A 4 -6.34 -35.24 15.33
CA GLU A 4 -7.11 -34.66 14.23
C GLU A 4 -7.53 -33.21 14.49
N THR A 5 -7.98 -32.86 15.69
CA THR A 5 -8.31 -31.46 16.05
C THR A 5 -7.08 -30.57 15.94
N MET A 6 -5.93 -31.06 16.43
CA MET A 6 -4.66 -30.33 16.32
C MET A 6 -4.21 -30.15 14.86
N ARG A 7 -4.42 -31.17 14.01
CA ARG A 7 -4.16 -31.08 12.56
C ARG A 7 -5.06 -30.03 11.91
N GLY A 8 -6.36 -30.05 12.22
CA GLY A 8 -7.33 -29.09 11.70
C GLY A 8 -6.98 -27.64 12.07
N VAL A 9 -6.58 -27.38 13.32
CA VAL A 9 -6.11 -26.04 13.74
C VAL A 9 -4.85 -25.63 12.96
N GLY A 10 -3.93 -26.58 12.74
CA GLY A 10 -2.74 -26.37 11.92
C GLY A 10 -3.05 -25.99 10.47
N GLU A 11 -4.03 -26.66 9.85
CA GLU A 11 -4.51 -26.36 8.49
C GLU A 11 -5.14 -24.95 8.41
N GLN A 12 -5.98 -24.57 9.38
CA GLN A 12 -6.54 -23.22 9.46
C GLN A 12 -5.45 -22.16 9.62
N ALA A 13 -4.46 -22.41 10.49
CA ALA A 13 -3.34 -21.49 10.72
C ALA A 13 -2.47 -21.32 9.46
N ALA A 14 -2.20 -22.41 8.73
CA ALA A 14 -1.43 -22.37 7.49
C ALA A 14 -2.14 -21.54 6.39
N SER A 15 -3.47 -21.68 6.28
CA SER A 15 -4.27 -20.87 5.35
C SER A 15 -4.22 -19.37 5.70
N LEU A 16 -4.35 -19.04 6.99
CA LEU A 16 -4.25 -17.65 7.46
C LEU A 16 -2.84 -17.08 7.25
N ASP A 17 -1.78 -17.84 7.55
CA ASP A 17 -0.38 -17.43 7.30
C ASP A 17 -0.13 -17.11 5.82
N ALA A 18 -0.62 -17.97 4.91
CA ALA A 18 -0.52 -17.73 3.48
C ALA A 18 -1.24 -16.43 3.07
N CYS A 19 -2.44 -16.17 3.62
CA CYS A 19 -3.18 -14.93 3.37
C CYS A 19 -2.42 -13.70 3.90
N LEU A 20 -1.86 -13.77 5.10
CA LEU A 20 -1.07 -12.69 5.69
C LEU A 20 0.20 -12.38 4.88
N ARG A 21 0.92 -13.40 4.43
CA ARG A 21 2.09 -13.23 3.54
C ARG A 21 1.69 -12.55 2.24
N TYR A 22 0.59 -12.99 1.63
CA TYR A 22 0.09 -12.37 0.40
C TYR A 22 -0.34 -10.92 0.60
N PHE A 23 -1.00 -10.63 1.74
CA PHE A 23 -1.37 -9.27 2.13
C PHE A 23 -0.12 -8.38 2.23
N ILE A 24 0.90 -8.81 2.98
CA ILE A 24 2.15 -8.06 3.16
C ILE A 24 2.82 -7.80 1.81
N SER A 25 2.99 -8.84 0.97
CA SER A 25 3.61 -8.69 -0.35
C SER A 25 2.83 -7.74 -1.27
N SER A 26 1.50 -7.74 -1.17
CA SER A 26 0.65 -6.80 -1.91
C SER A 26 0.86 -5.36 -1.42
N MET A 27 0.99 -5.14 -0.10
CA MET A 27 1.27 -3.82 0.46
C MET A 27 2.69 -3.32 0.11
N GLU A 28 3.68 -4.21 0.13
CA GLU A 28 5.04 -3.92 -0.33
C GLU A 28 5.05 -3.47 -1.79
N THR A 29 4.23 -4.08 -2.65
CA THR A 29 4.11 -3.66 -4.06
C THR A 29 3.53 -2.25 -4.17
N VAL A 30 2.44 -1.95 -3.45
CA VAL A 30 1.84 -0.61 -3.43
C VAL A 30 2.86 0.45 -2.98
N TYR A 31 3.61 0.16 -1.92
CA TYR A 31 4.57 1.09 -1.35
C TYR A 31 5.84 1.21 -2.19
N ASN A 32 6.57 0.11 -2.38
CA ASN A 32 7.89 0.13 -3.00
C ASN A 32 7.84 0.43 -4.50
N GLN A 33 6.75 0.09 -5.18
CA GLN A 33 6.60 0.31 -6.61
C GLN A 33 5.73 1.53 -6.92
N THR A 34 4.44 1.49 -6.56
CA THR A 34 3.47 2.49 -7.03
C THR A 34 3.68 3.86 -6.38
N ILE A 35 3.87 3.90 -5.06
CA ILE A 35 4.12 5.16 -4.34
C ILE A 35 5.49 5.72 -4.72
N THR A 36 6.54 4.89 -4.75
CA THR A 36 7.89 5.32 -5.13
C THR A 36 7.96 5.90 -6.54
N ASP A 37 7.31 5.29 -7.55
CA ASP A 37 7.27 5.84 -8.92
C ASP A 37 6.59 7.22 -8.97
N THR A 38 5.51 7.38 -8.21
CA THR A 38 4.81 8.66 -8.10
C THR A 38 5.70 9.72 -7.43
N LEU A 39 6.38 9.36 -6.35
CA LEU A 39 7.33 10.25 -5.67
C LEU A 39 8.47 10.67 -6.59
N HIS A 40 9.06 9.74 -7.34
CA HIS A 40 10.11 10.06 -8.31
C HIS A 40 9.65 11.11 -9.34
N THR A 41 8.39 11.02 -9.78
CA THR A 41 7.81 12.01 -10.69
C THR A 41 7.65 13.37 -10.02
N ILE A 42 7.20 13.41 -8.76
CA ILE A 42 7.09 14.64 -7.98
C ILE A 42 8.46 15.30 -7.78
N TYR A 43 9.50 14.52 -7.44
CA TYR A 43 10.86 15.03 -7.31
C TYR A 43 11.38 15.66 -8.60
N ASN A 44 11.13 15.01 -9.75
CA ASN A 44 11.52 15.55 -11.04
C ASN A 44 10.76 16.85 -11.39
N THR A 45 9.48 16.92 -11.06
CA THR A 45 8.68 18.14 -11.20
C THR A 45 9.26 19.28 -10.36
N GLU A 46 9.63 19.02 -9.11
CA GLU A 46 10.21 20.05 -8.24
C GLU A 46 11.60 20.49 -8.72
N SER A 47 12.44 19.56 -9.18
CA SER A 47 13.73 19.90 -9.80
C SER A 47 13.55 20.83 -11.01
N ALA A 48 12.62 20.51 -11.90
CA ALA A 48 12.32 21.34 -13.07
C ALA A 48 11.74 22.72 -12.68
N ARG A 49 10.95 22.78 -11.61
CA ARG A 49 10.44 24.04 -11.06
C ARG A 49 11.57 24.93 -10.57
N ILE A 50 12.51 24.39 -9.78
CA ILE A 50 13.66 25.13 -9.26
C ILE A 50 14.51 25.67 -10.41
N GLU A 51 14.82 24.83 -11.41
CA GLU A 51 15.56 25.23 -12.62
C GLU A 51 14.90 26.41 -13.36
N TYR A 52 13.56 26.40 -13.47
CA TYR A 52 12.78 27.47 -14.08
C TYR A 52 12.77 28.75 -13.21
N ASP A 53 12.54 28.63 -11.90
CA ASP A 53 12.46 29.77 -10.98
C ASP A 53 13.82 30.51 -10.88
N VAL A 54 14.94 29.79 -10.95
CA VAL A 54 16.28 30.40 -11.01
C VAL A 54 16.43 31.30 -12.24
N ASP A 55 16.14 30.78 -13.44
CA ASP A 55 16.26 31.55 -14.68
C ASP A 55 15.27 32.73 -14.72
N ARG A 56 14.03 32.52 -14.25
CA ARG A 56 13.01 33.57 -14.18
C ARG A 56 13.47 34.71 -13.27
N ASN A 57 14.05 34.40 -12.12
CA ASN A 57 14.54 35.39 -11.18
C ASN A 57 15.75 36.15 -11.76
N ASP A 58 16.66 35.46 -12.45
CA ASP A 58 17.81 36.09 -13.11
C ASP A 58 17.37 37.08 -14.21
N ILE A 59 16.37 36.71 -15.02
CA ILE A 59 15.77 37.60 -16.03
C ILE A 59 15.09 38.80 -15.39
N SER A 60 14.31 38.56 -14.32
CA SER A 60 13.63 39.62 -13.58
C SER A 60 14.62 40.63 -12.97
N ALA A 61 15.72 40.15 -12.40
CA ALA A 61 16.76 40.98 -11.81
C ALA A 61 17.53 41.80 -12.87
N ALA A 62 17.73 41.25 -14.07
CA ALA A 62 18.36 41.96 -15.18
C ALA A 62 17.44 43.04 -15.78
N THR A 63 16.13 42.79 -15.80
CA THR A 63 15.13 43.69 -16.42
C THR A 63 14.71 44.82 -15.46
N ASN A 64 14.59 44.53 -14.17
CA ASN A 64 14.19 45.48 -13.12
C ASN A 64 15.16 45.40 -11.93
N PRO A 65 16.37 45.98 -12.04
CA PRO A 65 17.36 45.94 -10.97
C PRO A 65 16.89 46.75 -9.75
N PRO A 66 17.15 46.30 -8.51
CA PRO A 66 16.94 47.10 -7.31
C PRO A 66 17.74 48.41 -7.36
N GLN A 67 17.19 49.49 -6.78
CA GLN A 67 17.87 50.79 -6.73
C GLN A 67 19.29 50.64 -6.13
N GLY A 68 20.30 51.12 -6.88
CA GLY A 68 21.70 51.07 -6.48
C GLY A 68 22.47 49.80 -6.88
N GLN A 69 21.84 48.81 -7.52
CA GLN A 69 22.53 47.64 -8.07
C GLN A 69 22.81 47.77 -9.57
N LEU A 70 23.96 47.25 -9.99
CA LEU A 70 24.32 47.16 -11.41
C LEU A 70 23.45 46.13 -12.13
N THR A 71 22.99 46.44 -13.34
CA THR A 71 22.27 45.52 -14.21
C THR A 71 23.15 44.31 -14.55
N LYS A 72 22.71 43.11 -14.19
CA LYS A 72 23.37 41.86 -14.60
C LYS A 72 23.15 41.66 -16.10
N ASN A 73 24.23 41.50 -16.86
CA ASN A 73 24.13 41.18 -18.29
C ASN A 73 23.60 39.76 -18.47
N LEU A 74 22.51 39.63 -19.22
CA LEU A 74 21.87 38.35 -19.49
C LEU A 74 22.52 37.69 -20.74
N PRO A 75 22.85 36.40 -20.72
CA PRO A 75 23.38 35.73 -21.90
C PRO A 75 22.37 35.69 -23.05
N VAL A 76 22.89 35.65 -24.29
CA VAL A 76 22.06 35.54 -25.50
C VAL A 76 21.22 34.27 -25.44
N GLY A 77 19.92 34.39 -25.71
CA GLY A 77 18.96 33.27 -25.69
C GLY A 77 18.48 32.86 -24.29
N ALA A 78 18.79 33.61 -23.23
CA ALA A 78 18.33 33.29 -21.87
C ALA A 78 16.80 33.27 -21.73
N THR A 79 16.09 34.15 -22.43
CA THR A 79 14.62 34.16 -22.45
C THR A 79 14.03 32.90 -23.10
N GLU A 80 14.60 32.47 -24.22
CA GLU A 80 14.20 31.24 -24.91
C GLU A 80 14.42 30.00 -24.02
N LYS A 81 15.60 29.86 -23.42
CA LYS A 81 15.91 28.79 -22.47
C LYS A 81 14.97 28.78 -21.25
N CYS A 82 14.61 29.96 -20.74
CA CYS A 82 13.66 30.06 -19.63
C CYS A 82 12.26 29.56 -20.03
N GLU A 83 11.79 29.87 -21.24
CA GLU A 83 10.51 29.34 -21.75
C GLU A 83 10.57 27.83 -22.00
N GLU A 84 11.70 27.27 -22.45
CA GLU A 84 11.88 25.82 -22.55
C GLU A 84 11.77 25.13 -21.18
N LYS A 85 12.44 25.67 -20.16
CA LYS A 85 12.37 25.15 -18.78
C LYS A 85 10.97 25.26 -18.19
N LYS A 86 10.26 26.36 -18.47
CA LYS A 86 8.86 26.54 -18.10
C LYS A 86 7.97 25.48 -18.75
N ALA A 87 8.13 25.22 -20.04
CA ALA A 87 7.38 24.19 -20.75
C ALA A 87 7.66 22.79 -20.18
N LYS A 88 8.92 22.47 -19.87
CA LYS A 88 9.32 21.22 -19.18
C LYS A 88 8.65 21.09 -17.82
N TYR A 89 8.70 22.13 -16.99
CA TYR A 89 8.05 22.15 -15.68
C TYR A 89 6.53 21.96 -15.79
N GLU A 90 5.86 22.70 -16.67
CA GLU A 90 4.40 22.60 -16.86
C GLU A 90 3.97 21.21 -17.33
N LYS A 91 4.75 20.58 -18.21
CA LYS A 91 4.54 19.19 -18.62
C LYS A 91 4.66 18.24 -17.43
N LEU A 92 5.77 18.29 -16.69
CA LEU A 92 6.00 17.43 -15.52
C LEU A 92 4.96 17.64 -14.41
N LYS A 93 4.48 18.88 -14.24
CA LYS A 93 3.39 19.21 -13.32
C LYS A 93 2.09 18.49 -13.71
N ASN A 94 1.75 18.47 -15.00
CA ASN A 94 0.59 17.75 -15.50
C ASN A 94 0.76 16.23 -15.33
N ASP A 95 1.94 15.70 -15.64
CA ASP A 95 2.26 14.27 -15.47
C ASP A 95 2.14 13.84 -14.00
N ALA A 96 2.68 14.64 -13.07
CA ALA A 96 2.56 14.41 -11.63
C ALA A 96 1.09 14.42 -11.17
N LYS A 97 0.28 15.38 -11.65
CA LYS A 97 -1.15 15.44 -11.32
C LYS A 97 -1.91 14.19 -11.79
N ILE A 98 -1.61 13.70 -12.99
CA ILE A 98 -2.21 12.47 -13.53
C ILE A 98 -1.77 11.27 -12.69
N LYS A 99 -0.45 11.12 -12.44
CA LYS A 99 0.07 10.01 -11.63
C LYS A 99 -0.49 10.00 -10.20
N MET A 100 -0.67 11.16 -9.56
CA MET A 100 -1.29 11.24 -8.24
C MET A 100 -2.73 10.69 -8.23
N ARG A 101 -3.52 11.00 -9.27
CA ARG A 101 -4.89 10.46 -9.40
C ARG A 101 -4.86 8.94 -9.60
N LEU A 102 -4.00 8.46 -10.49
CA LEU A 102 -3.84 7.02 -10.74
C LEU A 102 -3.34 6.27 -9.49
N LEU A 103 -2.43 6.86 -8.73
CA LEU A 103 -1.96 6.31 -7.45
C LEU A 103 -3.10 6.20 -6.45
N GLU A 104 -3.94 7.24 -6.34
CA GLU A 104 -5.08 7.24 -5.42
C GLU A 104 -6.07 6.11 -5.78
N GLU A 105 -6.45 6.01 -7.05
CA GLU A 105 -7.34 4.96 -7.55
C GLU A 105 -6.75 3.56 -7.32
N ASN A 106 -5.47 3.36 -7.68
CA ASN A 106 -4.78 2.08 -7.52
C ASN A 106 -4.65 1.69 -6.04
N ARG A 107 -4.21 2.62 -5.17
CA ARG A 107 -4.04 2.37 -3.74
C ARG A 107 -5.36 1.99 -3.10
N ILE A 108 -6.43 2.75 -3.37
CA ILE A 108 -7.76 2.46 -2.80
C ILE A 108 -8.24 1.08 -3.26
N SER A 109 -8.16 0.81 -4.56
CA SER A 109 -8.61 -0.47 -5.14
C SER A 109 -7.86 -1.67 -4.56
N VAL A 110 -6.52 -1.62 -4.53
CA VAL A 110 -5.69 -2.71 -4.02
C VAL A 110 -5.88 -2.89 -2.52
N VAL A 111 -5.80 -1.82 -1.73
CA VAL A 111 -5.92 -1.91 -0.27
C VAL A 111 -7.30 -2.42 0.15
N ALA A 112 -8.38 -1.94 -0.48
CA ALA A 112 -9.72 -2.41 -0.18
C ALA A 112 -9.88 -3.91 -0.45
N ALA A 113 -9.44 -4.38 -1.64
CA ALA A 113 -9.50 -5.80 -1.99
C ALA A 113 -8.67 -6.68 -1.05
N GLN A 114 -7.49 -6.19 -0.61
CA GLN A 114 -6.63 -6.93 0.31
C GLN A 114 -7.19 -6.98 1.73
N LEU A 115 -7.82 -5.90 2.20
CA LEU A 115 -8.50 -5.87 3.50
C LEU A 115 -9.71 -6.83 3.52
N GLU A 116 -10.48 -6.90 2.45
CA GLU A 116 -11.60 -7.85 2.34
C GLU A 116 -11.12 -9.30 2.40
N LYS A 117 -10.04 -9.64 1.69
CA LYS A 117 -9.42 -10.98 1.73
C LYS A 117 -8.91 -11.31 3.13
N LEU A 118 -8.24 -10.37 3.78
CA LEU A 118 -7.72 -10.56 5.13
C LEU A 118 -8.86 -10.78 6.14
N GLN A 119 -9.92 -9.98 6.07
CA GLN A 119 -11.10 -10.14 6.92
C GLN A 119 -11.76 -11.51 6.69
N SER A 120 -11.89 -11.94 5.44
CA SER A 120 -12.47 -13.24 5.08
C SER A 120 -11.63 -14.40 5.62
N ALA A 121 -10.30 -14.32 5.51
CA ALA A 121 -9.39 -15.32 6.04
C ALA A 121 -9.45 -15.41 7.58
N LEU A 122 -9.52 -14.26 8.26
CA LEU A 122 -9.69 -14.22 9.72
C LEU A 122 -11.02 -14.84 10.14
N ALA A 123 -12.12 -14.50 9.46
CA ALA A 123 -13.43 -15.09 9.74
C ALA A 123 -13.43 -16.61 9.53
N ALA A 124 -12.79 -17.09 8.46
CA ALA A 124 -12.64 -18.53 8.18
C ALA A 124 -11.82 -19.23 9.28
N TYR A 125 -10.68 -18.64 9.69
CA TYR A 125 -9.82 -19.18 10.74
C TYR A 125 -10.59 -19.35 12.06
N TYR A 126 -11.25 -18.29 12.54
CA TYR A 126 -11.98 -18.34 13.81
C TYR A 126 -13.20 -19.26 13.75
N SER A 127 -14.00 -19.18 12.69
CA SER A 127 -15.19 -20.03 12.55
C SER A 127 -14.82 -21.51 12.37
N GLY A 128 -13.73 -21.81 11.65
CA GLY A 128 -13.18 -23.16 11.53
C GLY A 128 -12.73 -23.71 12.88
N ASN A 129 -11.96 -22.94 13.64
CA ASN A 129 -11.48 -23.35 14.96
C ASN A 129 -12.63 -23.50 15.97
N ALA A 130 -13.64 -22.64 15.92
CA ALA A 130 -14.83 -22.77 16.77
C ALA A 130 -15.56 -24.10 16.52
N LYS A 131 -15.73 -24.49 15.25
CA LYS A 131 -16.34 -25.79 14.88
C LYS A 131 -15.51 -26.97 15.34
N LEU A 132 -14.18 -26.90 15.21
CA LEU A 132 -13.27 -27.94 15.70
C LEU A 132 -13.37 -28.11 17.22
N LEU A 133 -13.44 -27.00 17.96
CA LEU A 133 -13.61 -27.02 19.40
C LEU A 133 -14.97 -27.63 19.80
N GLU A 134 -16.06 -27.22 19.15
CA GLU A 134 -17.40 -27.74 19.40
C GLU A 134 -17.46 -29.27 19.17
N ALA A 135 -16.83 -29.76 18.09
CA ALA A 135 -16.74 -31.18 17.80
C ALA A 135 -15.98 -31.95 18.90
N SER A 136 -14.85 -31.43 19.37
CA SER A 136 -14.09 -32.04 20.47
C SER A 136 -14.86 -32.04 21.80
N VAL A 137 -15.61 -30.97 22.12
CA VAL A 137 -16.48 -30.94 23.31
C VAL A 137 -17.59 -31.98 23.21
N ARG A 138 -18.21 -32.13 22.03
CA ARG A 138 -19.24 -33.15 21.78
C ARG A 138 -18.70 -34.58 21.95
N GLU A 139 -17.52 -34.87 21.40
CA GLU A 139 -16.86 -36.17 21.54
C GLU A 139 -16.61 -36.52 23.02
N LEU A 140 -16.08 -35.57 23.80
CA LEU A 140 -15.87 -35.75 25.24
C LEU A 140 -17.19 -36.00 25.99
N SER A 141 -18.26 -35.31 25.62
CA SER A 141 -19.58 -35.47 26.25
C SER A 141 -20.13 -36.89 26.06
N PHE A 142 -19.90 -37.52 24.91
CA PHE A 142 -20.29 -38.92 24.67
C PHE A 142 -19.49 -39.90 25.53
N LEU A 143 -18.17 -39.67 25.68
CA LEU A 143 -17.29 -40.52 26.49
C LEU A 143 -17.62 -40.45 27.99
N GLN A 144 -18.26 -39.38 28.46
CA GLN A 144 -18.69 -39.21 29.85
C GLN A 144 -20.05 -39.86 30.17
N SER A 145 -20.76 -40.42 29.19
CA SER A 145 -22.03 -41.12 29.45
C SER A 145 -21.78 -42.48 30.14
N PRO A 146 -22.55 -42.87 31.18
CA PRO A 146 -22.34 -44.14 31.87
C PRO A 146 -22.59 -45.31 30.92
N GLN A 147 -21.63 -46.22 30.78
CA GLN A 147 -21.85 -47.50 30.12
C GLN A 147 -22.95 -48.27 30.88
N PRO A 148 -23.99 -48.82 30.21
CA PRO A 148 -24.98 -49.62 30.89
C PRO A 148 -24.29 -50.83 31.51
N SER A 149 -24.37 -50.95 32.84
CA SER A 149 -23.86 -52.09 33.58
C SER A 149 -24.64 -53.33 33.17
N PHE A 150 -24.06 -54.18 32.32
CA PHE A 150 -24.53 -55.54 32.10
C PHE A 150 -24.21 -56.37 33.36
N ILE A 151 -25.08 -56.27 34.37
CA ILE A 151 -25.14 -57.26 35.44
C ILE A 151 -26.25 -58.24 35.02
N PRO A 152 -25.93 -59.49 34.64
CA PRO A 152 -26.96 -60.50 34.42
C PRO A 152 -27.60 -60.83 35.75
N THR A 153 -28.90 -60.58 35.88
CA THR A 153 -29.70 -61.05 37.01
C THR A 153 -29.79 -62.58 36.93
N MET A 154 -29.15 -63.25 37.89
CA MET A 154 -29.39 -64.66 38.24
C MET A 154 -30.67 -64.77 39.06
#